data_AF-A0A0K0DI86-F1
#
_entry.id   AF-A0A0K0DI86-F1
#
_cell.length_a   1.000
_cell.length_b   1.000
_cell.length_c   1.000
_cell.angle_alpha   90.00
_cell.angle_beta   90.00
_cell.angle_gamma   90.00
#
_symmetry.space_group_name_H-M   'P 1'
#
loop_
_entity.id
_entity.type
_entity.pdbx_description
1 polymer ?
#
loop_
_entity_poly.entity_id
_entity_poly.type
_entity_poly.pdbx_seq_one_letter_code
_entity_poly.pdbx_strand_id
1 'polypeptide(L)'
;MLAPLTEADADNPIRNFTPDELFFPLIIICGNLFFTLIEENLCNCYSVIWVVLMAGGVFRFKEVNNVRDHFSASDSPSRYEFAVAREFFQELGSPFHVVVALKASDEGNILRPNYIDKALEIEDFLQYKLKVNYRNRSYSYSDFCGTQCETSDAVNIFLTMFRDQQRKGVNQVKLTYPSMNVFGHHVYLANNFFLVRVNNLSQIVEESHLIAINFHAIYNNESSVAIMREWEKV
;
A
#
# COMPACT_ATOMS: atom_id res chain seq x y z
N MET A 1 -9.38 35.82 21.25
CA MET A 1 -10.81 36.09 21.47
C MET A 1 -11.47 34.74 21.70
N LEU A 2 -11.52 34.34 22.97
CA LEU A 2 -12.21 33.14 23.45
C LEU A 2 -13.63 33.56 23.84
N ALA A 3 -14.63 32.79 23.44
CA ALA A 3 -15.88 32.67 24.17
C ALA A 3 -16.45 31.26 23.97
N PRO A 4 -17.13 30.69 24.99
CA PRO A 4 -17.39 29.27 25.14
C PRO A 4 -18.85 28.91 24.83
N LEU A 5 -19.16 27.63 24.69
CA LEU A 5 -20.52 27.14 24.86
C LEU A 5 -20.50 26.03 25.91
N THR A 6 -21.10 26.36 27.05
CA THR A 6 -21.43 25.50 28.17
C THR A 6 -22.75 24.78 27.92
N GLU A 7 -22.78 23.52 28.36
CA GLU A 7 -23.90 22.74 28.94
C GLU A 7 -25.31 22.83 28.35
N ALA A 8 -25.79 21.66 27.90
CA ALA A 8 -27.12 21.18 28.24
C ALA A 8 -27.07 19.65 28.38
N ASP A 9 -27.01 19.21 29.64
CA ASP A 9 -27.35 17.85 30.09
C ASP A 9 -28.84 17.56 29.83
N ALA A 10 -29.15 16.35 29.36
CA ALA A 10 -30.46 15.72 29.50
C ALA A 10 -30.33 14.19 29.45
N ASP A 11 -29.79 13.66 30.55
CA ASP A 11 -30.24 12.48 31.30
C ASP A 11 -31.39 11.62 30.69
N ASN A 12 -31.12 10.36 30.36
CA ASN A 12 -32.07 9.26 30.58
C ASN A 12 -31.34 7.89 30.61
N PRO A 13 -31.62 7.00 31.58
CA PRO A 13 -30.73 5.92 31.96
C PRO A 13 -31.08 4.63 31.19
N ILE A 14 -30.11 4.10 30.44
CA ILE A 14 -30.17 2.70 30.02
C ILE A 14 -29.78 1.88 31.26
N ARG A 15 -30.83 1.44 31.98
CA ARG A 15 -30.72 0.46 33.05
C ARG A 15 -29.89 -0.73 32.56
N ASN A 16 -28.80 -1.00 33.28
CA ASN A 16 -28.09 -2.26 33.27
C ASN A 16 -29.09 -3.40 33.54
N PHE A 17 -29.44 -4.15 32.50
CA PHE A 17 -30.14 -5.42 32.63
C PHE A 17 -29.07 -6.51 32.69
N THR A 18 -28.80 -7.00 33.89
CA THR A 18 -27.95 -8.17 34.14
C THR A 18 -28.54 -9.39 33.42
N PRO A 19 -27.80 -10.10 32.55
CA PRO A 19 -28.31 -11.21 31.74
C PRO A 19 -28.44 -12.54 32.51
N ASP A 20 -28.47 -12.51 33.85
CA ASP A 20 -28.17 -13.69 34.67
C ASP A 20 -29.42 -14.41 35.22
N GLU A 21 -30.59 -13.77 35.23
CA GLU A 21 -31.81 -14.38 35.83
C GLU A 21 -32.80 -15.01 34.82
N LEU A 22 -32.66 -14.74 33.52
CA LEU A 22 -33.52 -15.32 32.48
C LEU A 22 -32.86 -16.46 31.69
N PHE A 23 -31.54 -16.58 31.74
CA PHE A 23 -30.79 -17.56 30.95
C PHE A 23 -30.80 -18.97 31.57
N PHE A 24 -30.73 -19.08 32.90
CA PHE A 24 -30.67 -20.38 33.59
C PHE A 24 -31.95 -21.22 33.47
N PRO A 25 -33.19 -20.69 33.68
CA PRO A 25 -34.39 -21.52 33.53
C PRO A 25 -34.68 -21.85 32.06
N LEU A 26 -34.31 -20.98 31.10
CA LEU A 26 -34.46 -21.29 29.67
C LEU A 26 -33.47 -22.37 29.20
N ILE A 27 -32.22 -22.38 29.68
CA ILE A 27 -31.25 -23.45 29.36
C ILE A 27 -31.66 -24.79 29.97
N ILE A 28 -32.25 -24.80 31.18
CA ILE A 28 -32.69 -26.06 31.83
C ILE A 28 -33.99 -26.58 31.19
N ILE A 29 -34.94 -25.70 30.84
CA ILE A 29 -36.16 -26.09 30.13
C ILE A 29 -35.81 -26.55 28.71
N CYS A 30 -34.93 -25.84 28.01
CA CYS A 30 -34.50 -26.24 26.67
C CYS A 30 -33.60 -27.49 26.71
N GLY A 31 -32.73 -27.64 27.70
CA GLY A 31 -31.85 -28.82 27.87
C GLY A 31 -32.59 -30.10 28.25
N ASN A 32 -33.62 -30.01 29.10
CA ASN A 32 -34.46 -31.16 29.44
C ASN A 32 -35.45 -31.50 28.31
N LEU A 33 -35.95 -30.52 27.55
CA LEU A 33 -36.80 -30.77 26.39
C LEU A 33 -36.00 -31.31 25.19
N PHE A 34 -34.74 -30.89 25.04
CA PHE A 34 -33.82 -31.34 23.99
C PHE A 34 -33.39 -32.80 24.19
N PHE A 35 -33.24 -33.27 25.43
CA PHE A 35 -32.92 -34.67 25.69
C PHE A 35 -34.13 -35.61 25.51
N THR A 36 -35.36 -35.14 25.76
CA THR A 36 -36.58 -35.93 25.54
C THR A 36 -37.10 -35.92 24.10
N LEU A 37 -36.65 -35.00 23.24
CA LEU A 37 -37.06 -34.92 21.84
C LEU A 37 -36.13 -35.66 20.85
N ILE A 38 -35.01 -36.22 21.33
CA ILE A 38 -34.08 -37.01 20.50
C ILE A 38 -34.61 -38.44 20.24
N GLU A 39 -35.65 -38.87 20.95
CA GLU A 39 -36.21 -40.23 20.85
C GLU A 39 -37.34 -40.38 19.81
N GLU A 40 -37.79 -39.28 19.18
CA GLU A 40 -38.71 -39.34 18.04
C GLU A 40 -38.03 -38.87 16.74
N ASN A 41 -37.92 -39.78 15.77
CA ASN A 41 -37.25 -39.64 14.47
C ASN A 41 -37.72 -38.43 13.61
N LEU A 42 -38.75 -37.68 14.03
CA LEU A 42 -39.25 -36.49 13.34
C LEU A 42 -38.51 -35.19 13.72
N CYS A 43 -38.00 -35.06 14.95
CA CYS A 43 -37.36 -33.83 15.41
C CYS A 43 -35.94 -33.63 14.82
N ASN A 44 -35.27 -34.73 14.48
CA ASN A 44 -33.93 -34.72 13.88
C ASN A 44 -33.93 -34.22 12.43
N CYS A 45 -34.96 -34.51 11.64
CA CYS A 45 -35.05 -33.98 10.28
C CYS A 45 -35.28 -32.47 10.27
N TYR A 46 -36.10 -31.95 11.19
CA TYR A 46 -36.40 -30.53 11.26
C TYR A 46 -35.17 -29.69 11.64
N SER A 47 -34.39 -30.13 12.63
CA SER A 47 -33.16 -29.43 13.02
C SER A 47 -32.11 -29.42 11.91
N VAL A 48 -31.95 -30.54 11.19
CA VAL A 48 -31.03 -30.63 10.04
C VAL A 48 -31.46 -29.72 8.89
N ILE A 49 -32.75 -29.64 8.59
CA ILE A 49 -33.29 -28.75 7.55
C ILE A 49 -33.00 -27.27 7.91
N TRP A 50 -33.17 -26.89 9.17
CA TRP A 50 -32.84 -25.53 9.63
C TRP A 50 -31.34 -25.22 9.55
N VAL A 51 -30.48 -26.17 9.90
CA VAL A 51 -29.02 -26.00 9.75
C VAL A 51 -28.64 -25.83 8.28
N VAL A 52 -29.24 -26.61 7.37
CA VAL A 52 -28.98 -26.49 5.93
C VAL A 52 -29.49 -25.16 5.38
N LEU A 53 -30.65 -24.68 5.84
CA LEU A 53 -31.18 -23.36 5.47
C LEU A 53 -30.26 -22.22 5.95
N MET A 54 -29.74 -22.30 7.18
CA MET A 54 -28.79 -21.32 7.72
C MET A 54 -27.42 -21.41 7.03
N ALA A 55 -26.96 -22.62 6.69
CA ALA A 55 -25.73 -22.84 5.92
C ALA A 55 -25.82 -22.26 4.50
N GLY A 56 -27.03 -22.13 3.95
CA GLY A 56 -27.27 -21.42 2.68
C GLY A 56 -26.82 -19.95 2.69
N GLY A 57 -26.72 -19.31 3.86
CA GLY A 57 -26.19 -17.95 4.00
C GLY A 57 -24.72 -17.81 3.58
N VAL A 58 -23.95 -18.90 3.63
CA VAL A 58 -22.52 -18.91 3.25
C VAL A 58 -22.33 -18.62 1.76
N PHE A 59 -23.31 -18.94 0.90
CA PHE A 59 -23.22 -18.64 -0.54
C PHE A 59 -23.17 -17.14 -0.86
N ARG A 60 -23.61 -16.28 0.07
CA ARG A 60 -23.54 -14.82 -0.05
C ARG A 60 -22.38 -14.21 0.72
N PHE A 61 -21.49 -15.02 1.29
CA PHE A 61 -20.32 -14.53 1.98
C PHE A 61 -19.35 -13.88 0.99
N LYS A 62 -19.24 -12.55 1.07
CA LYS A 62 -18.28 -11.77 0.29
C LYS A 62 -17.12 -11.41 1.21
N GLU A 63 -15.97 -12.05 0.99
CA GLU A 63 -14.75 -11.63 1.64
C GLU A 63 -14.33 -10.26 1.08
N VAL A 64 -14.29 -9.27 1.96
CA VAL A 64 -13.62 -8.00 1.67
C VAL A 64 -12.26 -8.10 2.32
N ASN A 65 -11.19 -8.16 1.55
CA ASN A 65 -9.82 -8.25 2.08
C ASN A 65 -9.05 -6.97 1.71
N ASN A 66 -9.41 -5.86 2.36
CA ASN A 66 -8.66 -4.61 2.25
C ASN A 66 -8.00 -4.28 3.58
N VAL A 67 -6.69 -4.45 3.64
CA VAL A 67 -5.84 -4.12 4.79
C VAL A 67 -6.14 -2.71 5.29
N ARG A 68 -6.30 -1.71 4.40
CA ARG A 68 -6.51 -0.31 4.82
C ARG A 68 -7.83 -0.07 5.54
N ASP A 69 -8.88 -0.82 5.20
CA ASP A 69 -10.21 -0.64 5.78
C ASP A 69 -10.40 -1.41 7.09
N HIS A 70 -9.72 -2.56 7.27
CA HIS A 70 -9.93 -3.45 8.41
C HIS A 70 -9.10 -3.10 9.65
N PHE A 71 -7.99 -2.37 9.49
CA PHE A 71 -7.16 -1.96 10.63
C PHE A 71 -7.60 -0.62 11.25
N SER A 72 -8.70 -0.03 10.79
CA SER A 72 -9.28 1.20 11.34
C SER A 72 -10.72 0.96 11.79
N ALA A 73 -11.11 1.52 12.94
CA ALA A 73 -12.50 1.45 13.38
C ALA A 73 -13.44 2.16 12.38
N SER A 74 -14.65 1.64 12.21
CA SER A 74 -15.62 2.15 11.22
C SER A 74 -15.93 3.63 11.39
N ASP A 75 -15.97 4.09 12.64
CA ASP A 75 -16.38 5.44 13.04
C ASP A 75 -15.16 6.34 13.38
N SER A 76 -13.96 5.94 12.99
CA SER A 76 -12.74 6.71 13.30
C SER A 76 -12.65 8.00 12.45
N PRO A 77 -12.21 9.13 13.05
CA PRO A 77 -12.04 10.40 12.33
C PRO A 77 -11.01 10.30 11.19
N SER A 78 -10.04 9.40 11.32
CA SER A 78 -9.05 9.09 10.28
C SER A 78 -9.68 8.62 8.96
N ARG A 79 -10.85 7.97 8.98
CA ARG A 79 -11.54 7.58 7.74
C ARG A 79 -12.09 8.79 6.98
N TYR A 80 -12.62 9.78 7.70
CA TYR A 80 -13.05 11.03 7.11
C TYR A 80 -11.87 11.80 6.51
N GLU A 81 -10.77 11.93 7.27
CA GLU A 81 -9.54 12.57 6.79
C GLU A 81 -8.98 11.88 5.54
N PHE A 82 -8.95 10.53 5.53
CA PHE A 82 -8.52 9.75 4.37
C PHE A 82 -9.43 9.96 3.15
N ALA A 83 -10.75 10.00 3.34
CA ALA A 83 -11.70 10.23 2.25
C ALA A 83 -11.52 11.63 1.63
N VAL A 84 -11.38 12.66 2.47
CA VAL A 84 -11.13 14.05 2.02
C VAL A 84 -9.77 14.16 1.31
N ALA A 85 -8.71 13.57 1.87
CA ALA A 85 -7.40 13.58 1.25
C ALA A 85 -7.41 12.90 -0.13
N ARG A 86 -8.08 11.75 -0.24
CA ARG A 86 -8.20 11.01 -1.51
C ARG A 86 -8.91 11.82 -2.59
N GLU A 87 -9.96 12.56 -2.21
CA GLU A 87 -10.66 13.46 -3.12
C GLU A 87 -9.78 14.64 -3.54
N PHE A 88 -9.06 15.25 -2.58
CA PHE A 88 -8.17 16.38 -2.83
C PHE A 88 -7.02 16.03 -3.80
N PHE A 89 -6.36 14.88 -3.59
CA PHE A 89 -5.27 14.42 -4.46
C PHE A 89 -5.75 13.82 -5.78
N GLN A 90 -7.08 13.74 -6.00
CA GLN A 90 -7.68 13.05 -7.14
C GLN A 90 -7.19 11.60 -7.30
N GLU A 91 -6.76 10.97 -6.20
CA GLU A 91 -6.34 9.57 -6.13
C GLU A 91 -7.58 8.66 -6.03
N LEU A 92 -8.52 8.84 -6.95
CA LEU A 92 -9.77 8.06 -7.00
C LEU A 92 -9.51 6.58 -7.34
N GLY A 93 -8.26 6.22 -7.64
CA GLY A 93 -7.80 4.86 -7.84
C GLY A 93 -7.36 4.12 -6.58
N SER A 94 -7.01 2.85 -6.71
CA SER A 94 -6.15 2.23 -5.67
C SER A 94 -4.70 2.58 -6.00
N PRO A 95 -3.93 3.10 -5.04
CA PRO A 95 -2.53 3.37 -5.28
C PRO A 95 -1.79 2.03 -5.37
N PHE A 96 -1.05 1.88 -6.46
CA PHE A 96 -0.09 0.82 -6.63
C PHE A 96 1.30 1.35 -6.31
N HIS A 97 2.05 0.58 -5.51
CA HIS A 97 3.41 0.93 -5.12
C HIS A 97 4.27 -0.33 -5.06
N VAL A 98 5.29 -0.39 -5.91
CA VAL A 98 6.34 -1.41 -5.86
C VAL A 98 7.68 -0.73 -5.66
N VAL A 99 8.46 -1.29 -4.73
CA VAL A 99 9.79 -0.80 -4.41
C VAL A 99 10.80 -1.86 -4.83
N VAL A 100 11.70 -1.50 -5.74
CA VAL A 100 12.82 -2.35 -6.14
C VAL A 100 14.07 -1.85 -5.44
N ALA A 101 14.54 -2.63 -4.45
CA ALA A 101 15.73 -2.32 -3.69
C ALA A 101 16.97 -2.98 -4.32
N LEU A 102 17.93 -2.17 -4.75
CA LEU A 102 19.21 -2.57 -5.32
C LEU A 102 20.33 -2.41 -4.29
N LYS A 103 21.04 -3.51 -4.04
CA LYS A 103 22.23 -3.57 -3.18
C LYS A 103 23.41 -4.13 -3.98
N ALA A 104 24.62 -3.63 -3.71
CA ALA A 104 25.82 -4.22 -4.30
C ALA A 104 26.05 -5.65 -3.76
N SER A 105 26.49 -6.57 -4.64
CA SER A 105 26.69 -7.99 -4.31
C SER A 105 27.75 -8.24 -3.23
N ASP A 106 28.71 -7.33 -3.13
CA ASP A 106 29.80 -7.33 -2.15
C ASP A 106 29.49 -6.45 -0.93
N GLU A 107 28.25 -6.01 -0.79
CA GLU A 107 27.75 -5.11 0.26
C GLU A 107 28.48 -3.76 0.37
N GLY A 108 29.28 -3.41 -0.63
CA GLY A 108 30.01 -2.16 -0.70
C GLY A 108 29.23 -1.03 -1.37
N ASN A 109 29.96 -0.03 -1.84
CA ASN A 109 29.40 1.12 -2.54
C ASN A 109 28.77 0.72 -3.88
N ILE A 110 27.49 1.06 -4.10
CA ILE A 110 26.77 0.81 -5.35
C ILE A 110 27.11 1.86 -6.42
N LEU A 111 27.67 3.01 -6.04
CA LEU A 111 28.02 4.11 -6.94
C LEU A 111 29.34 3.90 -7.70
N ARG A 112 29.80 2.65 -7.81
CA ARG A 112 30.94 2.27 -8.65
C ARG A 112 30.51 2.16 -10.12
N PRO A 113 31.36 2.50 -11.10
CA PRO A 113 30.99 2.55 -12.52
C PRO A 113 30.25 1.31 -13.02
N ASN A 114 30.78 0.12 -12.73
CA ASN A 114 30.21 -1.16 -13.17
C ASN A 114 28.83 -1.45 -12.57
N TYR A 115 28.58 -1.01 -11.33
CA TYR A 115 27.30 -1.20 -10.65
C TYR A 115 26.27 -0.15 -11.08
N ILE A 116 26.72 1.08 -11.34
CA ILE A 116 25.86 2.15 -11.88
C ILE A 116 25.31 1.75 -13.25
N ASP A 117 26.16 1.29 -14.16
CA ASP A 117 25.71 0.89 -15.50
C ASP A 117 24.68 -0.26 -15.44
N LYS A 118 24.85 -1.22 -14.51
CA LYS A 118 23.86 -2.27 -14.25
C LYS A 118 22.57 -1.75 -13.62
N ALA A 119 22.65 -0.83 -12.68
CA ALA A 119 21.48 -0.23 -12.04
C ALA A 119 20.63 0.55 -13.06
N LEU A 120 21.29 1.29 -13.97
CA LEU A 120 20.65 1.96 -15.10
C LEU A 120 20.02 0.97 -16.07
N GLU A 121 20.68 -0.15 -16.37
CA GLU A 121 20.13 -1.20 -17.23
C GLU A 121 18.87 -1.86 -16.62
N ILE A 122 18.88 -2.12 -15.31
CA ILE A 122 17.74 -2.70 -14.59
C ILE A 122 16.56 -1.72 -14.59
N GLU A 123 16.83 -0.44 -14.30
CA GLU A 123 15.80 0.60 -14.30
C GLU A 123 15.16 0.75 -15.70
N ASP A 124 15.96 0.87 -16.75
CA ASP A 124 15.49 0.93 -18.15
C ASP A 124 14.71 -0.34 -18.54
N PHE A 125 15.15 -1.50 -18.08
CA PHE A 125 14.43 -2.74 -18.32
C PHE A 125 13.05 -2.74 -17.67
N LEU A 126 12.96 -2.40 -16.38
CA LEU A 126 11.70 -2.38 -15.64
C LEU A 126 10.72 -1.32 -16.15
N GLN A 127 11.24 -0.15 -16.53
CA GLN A 127 10.43 0.98 -16.97
C GLN A 127 9.90 0.83 -18.41
N TYR A 128 10.76 0.39 -19.35
CA TYR A 128 10.46 0.44 -20.78
C TYR A 128 10.45 -0.91 -21.51
N LYS A 129 11.31 -1.86 -21.13
CA LYS A 129 11.46 -3.14 -21.86
C LYS A 129 10.55 -4.24 -21.33
N LEU A 130 10.22 -4.20 -20.04
CA LEU A 130 9.31 -5.14 -19.41
C LEU A 130 7.89 -4.86 -19.90
N LYS A 131 7.47 -5.68 -20.87
CA LYS A 131 6.19 -5.56 -21.55
C LYS A 131 5.28 -6.72 -21.22
N VAL A 132 4.07 -6.39 -20.82
CA VAL A 132 3.02 -7.36 -20.50
C VAL A 132 1.97 -7.34 -21.61
N ASN A 133 1.64 -8.52 -22.13
CA ASN A 133 0.62 -8.65 -23.16
C ASN A 133 -0.76 -8.79 -22.52
N TYR A 134 -1.62 -7.80 -22.74
CA TYR A 134 -3.02 -7.85 -22.33
C TYR A 134 -3.93 -7.46 -23.50
N ARG A 135 -4.91 -8.33 -23.83
CA ARG A 135 -5.85 -8.13 -24.95
C ARG A 135 -5.17 -7.74 -26.27
N ASN A 136 -4.12 -8.47 -26.63
CA ASN A 136 -3.37 -8.32 -27.88
C ASN A 136 -2.63 -6.96 -28.02
N ARG A 137 -2.41 -6.25 -26.91
CA ARG A 137 -1.54 -5.08 -26.81
C ARG A 137 -0.50 -5.30 -25.73
N SER A 138 0.72 -4.84 -25.99
CA SER A 138 1.81 -4.85 -25.02
C SER A 138 1.82 -3.53 -24.25
N TYR A 139 1.83 -3.59 -22.92
CA TYR A 139 1.91 -2.43 -22.04
C TYR A 139 3.22 -2.47 -21.24
N SER A 140 3.94 -1.35 -21.17
CA SER A 140 5.08 -1.14 -20.25
C SER A 140 4.70 -0.22 -19.10
N TYR A 141 5.54 -0.17 -18.06
CA TYR A 141 5.31 0.69 -16.90
C TYR A 141 5.13 2.17 -17.27
N SER A 142 5.91 2.65 -18.24
CA SER A 142 5.80 3.99 -18.81
C SER A 142 4.41 4.36 -19.33
N ASP A 143 3.59 3.38 -19.74
CA ASP A 143 2.27 3.64 -20.32
C ASP A 143 1.20 3.93 -19.25
N PHE A 144 1.46 3.59 -17.98
CA PHE A 144 0.47 3.67 -16.91
C PHE A 144 0.92 4.41 -15.65
N CYS A 145 2.19 4.78 -15.50
CA CYS A 145 2.70 5.56 -14.36
C CYS A 145 2.04 6.95 -14.21
N GLY A 146 1.50 7.51 -15.31
CA GLY A 146 0.92 8.86 -15.31
C GLY A 146 1.94 9.92 -14.89
N THR A 147 1.58 10.78 -13.94
CA THR A 147 2.45 11.83 -13.40
C THR A 147 3.52 11.32 -12.43
N GLN A 148 3.42 10.06 -11.98
CA GLN A 148 4.31 9.51 -10.96
C GLN A 148 5.61 8.93 -11.53
N CYS A 149 5.76 8.88 -12.86
CA CYS A 149 7.01 8.48 -13.53
C CYS A 149 8.22 9.35 -13.11
N GLU A 150 8.00 10.60 -12.71
CA GLU A 150 9.09 11.50 -12.30
C GLU A 150 9.88 10.97 -11.09
N THR A 151 9.26 10.14 -10.25
CA THR A 151 9.89 9.57 -9.05
C THR A 151 10.93 8.49 -9.37
N SER A 152 10.69 7.67 -10.39
CA SER A 152 11.66 6.67 -10.88
C SER A 152 12.77 7.34 -11.69
N ASP A 153 12.43 8.34 -12.51
CA ASP A 153 13.38 9.09 -13.32
C ASP A 153 14.47 9.81 -12.50
N ALA A 154 14.14 10.24 -11.26
CA ALA A 154 15.08 10.87 -10.34
C ALA A 154 16.34 10.01 -10.08
N VAL A 155 16.18 8.68 -9.99
CA VAL A 155 17.30 7.74 -9.79
C VAL A 155 18.18 7.69 -11.03
N ASN A 156 17.57 7.56 -12.21
CA ASN A 156 18.27 7.52 -13.49
C ASN A 156 19.08 8.81 -13.73
N ILE A 157 18.47 9.97 -13.48
CA ILE A 157 19.14 11.28 -13.60
C ILE A 157 20.36 11.34 -12.68
N PHE A 158 20.21 10.99 -11.40
CA PHE A 158 21.33 11.03 -10.45
C PHE A 158 22.46 10.10 -10.88
N LEU A 159 22.14 8.85 -11.20
CA LEU A 159 23.13 7.84 -11.58
C LEU A 159 23.87 8.22 -12.88
N THR A 160 23.14 8.75 -13.87
CA THR A 160 23.73 9.23 -15.12
C THR A 160 24.66 10.41 -14.89
N MET A 161 24.26 11.40 -14.08
CA MET A 161 25.10 12.56 -13.77
C MET A 161 26.34 12.16 -12.95
N PHE A 162 26.18 11.27 -11.97
CA PHE A 162 27.30 10.78 -11.16
C PHE A 162 28.31 10.00 -12.02
N ARG A 163 27.83 9.14 -12.93
CA ARG A 163 28.67 8.43 -13.90
C ARG A 163 29.43 9.39 -14.82
N ASP A 164 28.74 10.41 -15.34
CA ASP A 164 29.35 11.39 -16.23
C ASP A 164 30.42 12.22 -15.52
N GLN A 165 30.19 12.57 -14.26
CA GLN A 165 31.19 13.25 -13.42
C GLN A 165 32.43 12.37 -13.21
N GLN A 166 32.26 11.07 -12.95
CA GLN A 166 33.38 10.14 -12.81
C GLN A 166 34.18 9.95 -14.11
N ARG A 167 33.50 9.88 -15.27
CA ARG A 167 34.15 9.62 -16.57
C ARG A 167 34.79 10.85 -17.18
N LYS A 168 34.09 12.00 -17.16
CA LYS A 168 34.53 13.24 -17.81
C LYS A 168 35.41 14.10 -16.89
N GLY A 169 35.38 13.86 -15.58
CA GLY A 169 36.13 14.65 -14.59
C GLY A 169 35.68 16.10 -14.46
N VAL A 170 34.53 16.47 -15.06
CA VAL A 170 33.98 17.82 -15.02
C VAL A 170 32.81 17.87 -14.05
N ASN A 171 32.98 18.60 -12.95
CA ASN A 171 31.91 18.82 -11.96
C ASN A 171 30.95 19.92 -12.44
N GLN A 172 30.17 19.64 -13.48
CA GLN A 172 29.20 20.61 -14.01
C GLN A 172 28.00 20.80 -13.07
N VAL A 173 27.69 19.80 -12.23
CA VAL A 173 26.55 19.80 -11.31
C VAL A 173 26.99 19.34 -9.92
N LYS A 174 26.54 20.02 -8.86
CA LYS A 174 26.79 19.62 -7.48
C LYS A 174 25.73 18.60 -7.06
N LEU A 175 26.12 17.34 -6.94
CA LEU A 175 25.25 16.25 -6.51
C LEU A 175 25.21 16.19 -4.96
N THR A 176 24.38 17.05 -4.38
CA THR A 176 24.17 17.15 -2.92
C THR A 176 23.07 16.23 -2.42
N TYR A 177 23.08 15.92 -1.13
CA TYR A 177 22.03 15.17 -0.41
C TYR A 177 21.50 16.00 0.76
N PRO A 178 20.20 15.98 1.10
CA PRO A 178 19.13 15.05 0.66
C PRO A 178 18.44 15.44 -0.65
N SER A 179 18.73 16.61 -1.20
CA SER A 179 18.22 17.07 -2.48
C SER A 179 19.35 17.59 -3.37
N MET A 180 19.18 17.43 -4.68
CA MET A 180 20.08 17.97 -5.70
C MET A 180 19.35 18.99 -6.56
N ASN A 181 20.11 19.93 -7.14
CA ASN A 181 19.59 20.87 -8.13
C ASN A 181 20.24 20.57 -9.48
N VAL A 182 19.42 20.15 -10.44
CA VAL A 182 19.86 19.80 -11.80
C VAL A 182 19.07 20.69 -12.76
N PHE A 183 19.77 21.56 -13.49
CA PHE A 183 19.17 22.49 -14.47
C PHE A 183 18.02 23.37 -13.92
N GLY A 184 18.07 23.76 -12.64
CA GLY A 184 17.02 24.57 -12.01
C GLY A 184 15.85 23.76 -11.45
N HIS A 185 15.86 22.44 -11.62
CA HIS A 185 14.90 21.53 -11.01
C HIS A 185 15.48 20.96 -9.70
N HIS A 186 14.68 21.08 -8.64
CA HIS A 186 15.00 20.51 -7.33
C HIS A 186 14.49 19.07 -7.28
N VAL A 187 15.42 18.11 -7.19
CA VAL A 187 15.11 16.68 -7.11
C VAL A 187 15.43 16.18 -5.70
N TYR A 188 14.45 15.53 -5.07
CA TYR A 188 14.61 14.94 -3.73
C TYR A 188 15.15 13.51 -3.85
N LEU A 189 16.33 13.25 -3.27
CA LEU A 189 17.03 11.97 -3.38
C LEU A 189 16.82 11.05 -2.17
N ALA A 190 16.43 11.58 -1.01
CA ALA A 190 16.34 10.80 0.21
C ALA A 190 15.23 9.73 0.22
N ASN A 191 14.26 9.78 -0.71
CA ASN A 191 13.28 8.71 -0.89
C ASN A 191 13.83 7.48 -1.63
N ASN A 192 14.94 7.65 -2.37
CA ASN A 192 15.48 6.63 -3.26
C ASN A 192 16.88 6.16 -2.84
N PHE A 193 17.69 6.99 -2.17
CA PHE A 193 19.06 6.64 -1.78
C PHE A 193 19.19 6.48 -0.26
N PHE A 194 19.70 5.32 0.15
CA PHE A 194 19.84 4.92 1.55
C PHE A 194 21.28 4.54 1.89
N LEU A 195 21.65 4.69 3.17
CA LEU A 195 23.01 4.46 3.66
C LEU A 195 24.05 5.27 2.88
N VAL A 196 23.72 6.55 2.68
CA VAL A 196 24.54 7.51 1.93
C VAL A 196 25.61 8.08 2.83
N ARG A 197 26.85 8.12 2.34
CA ARG A 197 27.94 8.89 2.95
C ARG A 197 28.17 10.16 2.15
N VAL A 198 28.17 11.27 2.85
CA VAL A 198 28.36 12.60 2.29
C VAL A 198 29.60 13.25 2.87
N ASN A 199 30.19 14.15 2.09
CA ASN A 199 31.24 15.00 2.61
C ASN A 199 30.66 16.02 3.61
N ASN A 200 31.24 16.11 4.80
CA ASN A 200 30.74 16.99 5.87
C ASN A 200 30.72 18.49 5.49
N LEU A 201 31.59 18.93 4.58
CA LEU A 201 31.71 20.34 4.22
C LEU A 201 30.81 20.73 3.04
N SER A 202 30.72 19.86 2.03
CA SER A 202 30.05 20.17 0.76
C SER A 202 28.71 19.49 0.59
N GLN A 203 28.36 18.55 1.48
CA GLN A 203 27.18 17.68 1.39
C GLN A 203 27.08 16.90 0.06
N ILE A 204 28.20 16.77 -0.65
CA ILE A 204 28.28 16.00 -1.90
C ILE A 204 28.26 14.51 -1.55
N VAL A 205 27.50 13.74 -2.33
CA VAL A 205 27.42 12.29 -2.18
C VAL A 205 28.75 11.65 -2.60
N GLU A 206 29.35 10.88 -1.70
CA GLU A 206 30.57 10.11 -1.98
C GLU A 206 30.24 8.62 -2.19
N GLU A 207 29.37 8.07 -1.34
CA GLU A 207 29.02 6.65 -1.37
C GLU A 207 27.52 6.44 -1.09
N SER A 208 26.96 5.38 -1.66
CA SER A 208 25.63 4.86 -1.29
C SER A 208 25.69 3.34 -1.28
N HIS A 209 24.99 2.69 -0.34
CA HIS A 209 24.99 1.22 -0.24
C HIS A 209 23.67 0.60 -0.71
N LEU A 210 22.60 1.38 -0.76
CA LEU A 210 21.28 0.90 -1.12
C LEU A 210 20.54 1.96 -1.94
N ILE A 211 19.98 1.53 -3.07
CA ILE A 211 19.10 2.35 -3.91
C ILE A 211 17.74 1.68 -3.92
N ALA A 212 16.68 2.39 -3.59
CA ALA A 212 15.31 1.96 -3.81
C ALA A 212 14.74 2.74 -5.00
N ILE A 213 14.23 2.01 -5.98
CA ILE A 213 13.48 2.58 -7.09
C ILE A 213 12.01 2.38 -6.76
N ASN A 214 11.30 3.50 -6.58
CA ASN A 214 9.88 3.49 -6.26
C ASN A 214 9.07 3.60 -7.54
N PHE A 215 8.27 2.57 -7.83
CA PHE A 215 7.33 2.52 -8.94
C PHE A 215 5.93 2.79 -8.40
N HIS A 216 5.44 4.00 -8.64
CA HIS A 216 4.11 4.46 -8.24
C HIS A 216 3.18 4.52 -9.44
N ALA A 217 1.98 3.96 -9.31
CA ALA A 217 0.93 4.10 -10.32
C ALA A 217 -0.43 4.30 -9.66
N ILE A 218 -1.28 5.13 -10.25
CA ILE A 218 -2.65 5.36 -9.80
C ILE A 218 -3.59 4.89 -10.91
N TYR A 219 -4.46 3.92 -10.61
CA TYR A 219 -5.39 3.39 -11.61
C TYR A 219 -6.84 3.69 -11.25
N ASN A 220 -7.60 4.26 -12.19
CA ASN A 220 -9.04 4.50 -12.03
C ASN A 220 -9.91 3.42 -12.67
N ASN A 221 -9.34 2.53 -13.50
CA ASN A 221 -10.09 1.60 -14.35
C ASN A 221 -9.78 0.13 -14.01
N GLU A 222 -10.80 -0.74 -14.02
CA GLU A 222 -10.68 -2.17 -13.70
C GLU A 222 -9.74 -2.92 -14.65
N SER A 223 -9.67 -2.48 -15.91
CA SER A 223 -8.75 -3.04 -16.91
C SER A 223 -7.28 -2.81 -16.57
N SER A 224 -6.94 -1.65 -16.01
CA SER A 224 -5.57 -1.32 -15.60
C SER A 224 -5.11 -2.17 -14.42
N VAL A 225 -6.03 -2.56 -13.53
CA VAL A 225 -5.75 -3.47 -12.42
C VAL A 225 -5.34 -4.85 -12.92
N ALA A 226 -6.05 -5.36 -13.92
CA ALA A 226 -5.74 -6.67 -14.50
C ALA A 226 -4.37 -6.68 -15.19
N ILE A 227 -4.03 -5.60 -15.91
CA ILE A 227 -2.71 -5.44 -16.53
C ILE A 227 -1.62 -5.42 -15.45
N MET A 228 -1.84 -4.68 -14.35
CA MET A 228 -0.85 -4.57 -13.29
C MET A 228 -0.58 -5.89 -12.57
N ARG A 229 -1.65 -6.66 -12.28
CA ARG A 229 -1.50 -8.00 -11.72
C ARG A 229 -0.70 -8.94 -12.60
N GLU A 230 -0.72 -8.75 -13.92
CA GLU A 230 0.14 -9.51 -14.82
C GLU A 230 1.58 -8.95 -14.86
N TRP A 231 1.76 -7.65 -14.66
CA TRP A 231 3.09 -7.03 -14.54
C TRP A 231 3.83 -7.45 -13.27
N GLU A 232 3.12 -7.54 -12.14
CA GLU A 232 3.69 -7.99 -10.85
C GLU A 232 4.16 -9.45 -10.86
N LYS A 233 3.65 -10.29 -11.76
CA LYS A 233 4.00 -11.72 -11.81
C LYS A 233 5.33 -12.01 -12.52
N VAL A 234 5.85 -11.05 -13.28
CA VAL A 234 7.07 -11.23 -14.07
C VAL A 234 8.29 -11.04 -13.19
#